data_AF-A0A5T0ULA1-F1
#
_entry.id   AF-A0A5T0ULA1-F1
#
_cell.length_a   1.000
_cell.length_b   1.000
_cell.length_c   1.000
_cell.angle_alpha   90.00
_cell.angle_beta   90.00
_cell.angle_gamma   90.00
#
_symmetry.space_group_name_H-M   'P 1'
#
loop_
_entity.id
_entity.type
_entity.pdbx_description
1 polymer ?
#
loop_
_entity_poly.entity_id
_entity_poly.type
_entity_poly.pdbx_seq_one_letter_code
_entity_poly.pdbx_strand_id
1 'polypeptide(L)'
;MLANFKNLTKQAKKTEIIAGLTGFFAISYIIIVNPLILADAHIPATLSVFATIFSSALGCLIMGLWANAPIIITPGMGVNAFFTYTLVVGMHLNWQQAISIS
;
A
#
# COMPACT_ATOMS: atom_id res chain seq x y z
N MET A 1 14.78 -11.44 -7.90
CA MET A 1 14.46 -12.03 -6.59
C MET A 1 14.16 -13.54 -6.68
N LEU A 2 13.10 -14.00 -7.39
CA LEU A 2 12.81 -15.45 -7.46
C LEU A 2 13.86 -16.30 -8.20
N ALA A 3 14.51 -15.76 -9.24
CA ALA A 3 15.60 -16.45 -9.94
C ALA A 3 16.86 -16.64 -9.07
N ASN A 4 17.07 -15.76 -8.09
CA ASN A 4 18.18 -15.86 -7.13
C ASN A 4 17.82 -16.74 -5.92
N PHE A 5 16.53 -16.93 -5.65
CA PHE A 5 16.02 -17.73 -4.53
C PHE A 5 16.47 -19.20 -4.58
N LYS A 6 16.70 -19.72 -5.79
CA LYS A 6 17.22 -21.09 -6.01
C LYS A 6 18.68 -21.27 -5.57
N ASN A 7 19.45 -20.19 -5.45
CA ASN A 7 20.88 -20.21 -5.08
C ASN A 7 21.18 -19.61 -3.70
N LEU A 8 20.17 -19.35 -2.86
CA LEU A 8 20.37 -18.75 -1.52
C LEU A 8 20.92 -19.76 -0.51
N THR A 9 22.10 -19.46 0.04
CA THR A 9 22.63 -20.11 1.25
C THR A 9 21.66 -19.95 2.43
N LYS A 10 21.75 -20.85 3.43
CA LYS A 10 20.87 -20.84 4.64
C LYS A 10 20.80 -19.48 5.34
N GLN A 11 21.86 -18.67 5.26
CA GLN A 11 21.95 -17.33 5.84
C GLN A 11 21.12 -16.31 5.05
N ALA A 12 21.18 -16.33 3.73
CA ALA A 12 20.46 -15.38 2.90
C ALA A 12 18.94 -15.54 3.03
N LYS A 13 18.44 -16.77 3.22
CA LYS A 13 17.01 -17.00 3.55
C LYS A 13 16.58 -16.33 4.87
N LYS A 14 17.45 -16.33 5.89
CA LYS A 14 17.16 -15.63 7.15
C LYS A 14 17.14 -14.12 6.95
N THR A 15 18.10 -13.58 6.20
CA THR A 15 18.17 -12.16 5.88
C THR A 15 16.94 -11.67 5.12
N GLU A 16 16.45 -12.44 4.14
CA GLU A 16 15.23 -12.12 3.38
C GLU A 16 13.98 -12.07 4.26
N ILE A 17 13.82 -13.04 5.17
CA ILE A 17 12.70 -13.07 6.11
C ILE A 17 12.76 -11.85 7.04
N ILE A 18 13.93 -11.53 7.59
CA ILE A 18 14.10 -10.38 8.47
C ILE A 18 13.85 -9.07 7.71
N ALA A 19 14.37 -8.92 6.50
CA ALA A 19 14.15 -7.75 5.65
C ALA A 19 12.66 -7.56 5.32
N GLY A 20 11.95 -8.65 4.99
CA GLY A 20 10.50 -8.62 4.78
C GLY A 20 9.74 -8.23 6.06
N LEU A 21 10.13 -8.76 7.21
CA LEU A 21 9.50 -8.44 8.50
C LEU A 21 9.71 -6.97 8.88
N THR A 22 10.95 -6.47 8.75
CA THR A 22 11.28 -5.06 9.01
C THR A 22 10.51 -4.13 8.05
N GLY A 23 10.43 -4.51 6.77
CA GLY A 23 9.64 -3.80 5.78
C GLY A 23 8.16 -3.74 6.15
N PHE A 24 7.56 -4.86 6.55
CA PHE A 24 6.17 -4.92 7.00
C PHE A 24 5.91 -3.98 8.19
N PHE A 25 6.75 -4.04 9.22
CA PHE A 25 6.59 -3.17 10.39
C PHE A 25 6.75 -1.68 10.04
N ALA A 26 7.68 -1.35 9.14
CA ALA A 26 7.88 0.03 8.68
C ALA A 26 6.63 0.65 8.04
N ILE A 27 5.82 -0.16 7.34
CA ILE A 27 4.60 0.30 6.65
C ILE A 27 3.30 -0.08 7.35
N SER A 28 3.37 -0.80 8.48
CA SER A 28 2.20 -1.33 9.19
C SER A 28 1.19 -0.26 9.59
N TYR A 29 1.64 0.98 9.85
CA TYR A 29 0.78 2.11 10.19
C TYR A 29 -0.27 2.40 9.11
N ILE A 30 0.01 2.10 7.84
CA ILE A 30 -0.89 2.33 6.70
C ILE A 30 -2.20 1.54 6.86
N ILE A 31 -2.16 0.37 7.50
CA ILE A 31 -3.33 -0.49 7.74
C ILE A 31 -4.37 0.25 8.59
N ILE A 32 -3.94 1.17 9.45
CA ILE A 32 -4.82 1.96 10.33
C ILE A 32 -5.06 3.35 9.75
N VAL A 33 -4.02 4.02 9.26
CA VAL A 33 -4.11 5.43 8.85
C VAL A 33 -4.87 5.59 7.52
N ASN A 34 -4.62 4.73 6.53
CA ASN A 34 -5.27 4.88 5.22
C ASN A 34 -6.81 4.75 5.26
N PRO A 35 -7.38 3.76 5.97
CA PRO A 35 -8.82 3.64 6.11
C PRO A 35 -9.45 4.77 6.91
N LEU A 36 -8.74 5.33 7.91
CA LEU A 36 -9.23 6.48 8.67
C LEU A 36 -9.38 7.71 7.76
N ILE A 37 -8.35 8.01 6.95
CA ILE A 37 -8.39 9.12 5.99
C ILE A 37 -9.53 8.91 4.98
N LEU A 38 -9.73 7.69 4.47
CA LEU A 38 -10.79 7.43 3.50
C LEU A 38 -12.19 7.35 4.14
N ALA A 39 -12.28 7.01 5.42
CA ALA A 39 -13.53 7.04 6.18
C ALA A 39 -14.05 8.47 6.38
N ASP A 40 -13.16 9.44 6.58
CA ASP A 40 -13.50 10.87 6.60
C ASP A 40 -14.12 11.33 5.25
N ALA A 41 -13.75 10.67 4.15
CA ALA A 41 -14.34 10.87 2.83
C ALA A 41 -15.66 10.11 2.61
N HIS A 42 -16.23 9.48 3.64
CA HIS A 42 -17.43 8.62 3.57
C HIS A 42 -17.24 7.33 2.74
N ILE A 43 -15.99 6.88 2.54
CA ILE A 43 -15.71 5.59 1.90
C ILE A 43 -15.67 4.50 2.98
N PRO A 44 -16.29 3.32 2.76
CA PRO A 44 -16.25 2.23 3.73
C PRO A 44 -14.82 1.77 4.05
N ALA A 45 -14.40 1.94 5.30
CA ALA A 45 -13.03 1.63 5.75
C ALA A 45 -12.60 0.19 5.42
N THR A 46 -13.49 -0.79 5.59
CA THR A 46 -13.20 -2.21 5.32
C THR A 46 -12.84 -2.47 3.85
N LEU A 47 -13.52 -1.80 2.91
CA LEU A 47 -13.23 -1.94 1.48
C LEU A 47 -11.88 -1.29 1.13
N SER A 48 -11.61 -0.11 1.71
CA SER A 48 -10.35 0.61 1.53
C SER A 48 -9.14 -0.17 2.05
N VAL A 49 -9.25 -0.80 3.22
CA VAL A 49 -8.20 -1.71 3.76
C VAL A 49 -7.92 -2.81 2.77
N PHE A 50 -8.96 -3.53 2.35
CA PHE A 50 -8.83 -4.69 1.47
C PHE A 50 -8.18 -4.29 0.13
N ALA A 51 -8.66 -3.21 -0.49
CA ALA A 51 -8.10 -2.69 -1.74
C ALA A 51 -6.62 -2.30 -1.59
N THR A 52 -6.25 -1.68 -0.46
CA THR A 52 -4.86 -1.28 -0.19
C THR A 52 -3.94 -2.49 -0.05
N ILE A 53 -4.34 -3.47 0.77
CA ILE A 53 -3.56 -4.68 0.99
C ILE A 53 -3.43 -5.46 -0.32
N PHE A 54 -4.53 -5.63 -1.05
CA PHE A 54 -4.56 -6.37 -2.31
C PHE A 54 -3.68 -5.71 -3.38
N SER A 55 -3.82 -4.40 -3.59
CA SER A 55 -3.00 -3.66 -4.55
C SER A 55 -1.52 -3.63 -4.18
N SER A 56 -1.19 -3.46 -2.89
CA SER A 56 0.20 -3.46 -2.41
C SER A 56 0.83 -4.85 -2.53
N ALA A 57 0.08 -5.91 -2.21
CA ALA A 57 0.54 -7.29 -2.37
C ALA A 57 0.78 -7.63 -3.84
N LEU A 58 -0.15 -7.25 -4.72
CA LEU A 58 -0.01 -7.45 -6.16
C LEU A 58 1.17 -6.64 -6.74
N GLY A 59 1.33 -5.38 -6.34
CA GLY A 59 2.44 -4.53 -6.77
C GLY A 59 3.79 -5.09 -6.33
N CYS A 60 3.93 -5.44 -5.05
CA CYS A 60 5.14 -6.08 -4.52
C CYS A 60 5.45 -7.40 -5.24
N LEU A 61 4.43 -8.20 -5.57
CA LEU A 61 4.59 -9.45 -6.31
C LEU A 61 5.09 -9.19 -7.74
N ILE A 62 4.53 -8.22 -8.44
CA ILE A 62 4.97 -7.84 -9.80
C ILE A 62 6.41 -7.30 -9.76
N MET A 63 6.75 -6.41 -8.83
CA MET A 63 8.11 -5.88 -8.68
C MET A 63 9.12 -6.98 -8.34
N GLY A 64 8.75 -7.92 -7.46
CA GLY A 64 9.61 -9.04 -7.08
C GLY A 64 9.84 -10.05 -8.21
N LEU A 65 8.83 -10.26 -9.07
CA LEU A 65 8.86 -11.22 -10.19
C LEU A 65 9.48 -10.65 -11.46
N TRP A 66 9.06 -9.46 -11.88
CA TRP A 66 9.48 -8.84 -13.15
C TRP A 66 10.69 -7.92 -12.98
N ALA A 67 10.67 -7.00 -12.01
CA ALA A 67 11.74 -6.02 -11.83
C ALA A 67 12.94 -6.58 -11.04
N ASN A 68 12.79 -7.76 -10.41
CA ASN A 68 13.81 -8.42 -9.58
C ASN A 68 14.38 -7.54 -8.45
N ALA A 69 13.71 -6.45 -8.07
CA ALA A 69 14.16 -5.48 -7.09
C ALA A 69 13.35 -5.59 -5.79
N PRO A 70 13.98 -5.56 -4.60
CA PRO A 70 13.30 -5.62 -3.31
C PRO A 70 12.70 -4.25 -2.96
N ILE A 71 11.63 -3.87 -3.66
CA ILE A 71 10.93 -2.59 -3.45
C ILE A 71 9.57 -2.85 -2.80
N ILE A 72 9.31 -2.15 -1.69
CA ILE A 72 8.02 -2.16 -1.02
C ILE A 72 7.12 -1.13 -1.70
N ILE A 73 6.01 -1.59 -2.28
CA ILE A 73 4.98 -0.71 -2.85
C ILE A 73 3.93 -0.46 -1.76
N THR A 74 3.66 0.82 -1.53
CA THR A 74 2.65 1.32 -0.59
C THR A 74 1.70 2.28 -1.31
N PRO A 75 0.50 2.54 -0.75
CA PRO A 75 -0.36 3.58 -1.27
C PRO A 75 0.29 4.96 -1.16
N GLY A 76 -0.02 5.83 -2.13
CA GLY A 76 0.36 7.24 -2.09
C GLY A 76 -0.42 8.00 -1.03
N MET A 77 0.04 7.96 0.22
CA MET A 77 -0.66 8.56 1.38
C MET A 77 -0.99 10.05 1.18
N GLY A 78 -0.13 10.82 0.50
CA GLY A 78 -0.38 12.23 0.22
C GLY A 78 -1.54 12.47 -0.76
N VAL A 79 -1.72 11.57 -1.73
CA VAL A 79 -2.83 11.66 -2.70
C VAL A 79 -4.15 11.35 -2.02
N ASN A 80 -4.17 10.38 -1.11
CA ASN A 80 -5.37 10.04 -0.32
C ASN A 80 -5.75 11.18 0.64
N ALA A 81 -4.76 11.83 1.26
CA ALA A 81 -4.99 13.00 2.10
C ALA A 81 -5.53 14.19 1.30
N PHE A 82 -4.98 14.46 0.11
CA PHE A 82 -5.49 15.49 -0.80
C PHE A 82 -6.93 15.20 -1.23
N PHE A 83 -7.20 13.97 -1.64
CA PHE A 83 -8.55 13.54 -2.04
C PHE A 83 -9.57 13.74 -0.91
N THR A 84 -9.28 13.25 0.29
CA THR A 84 -10.20 13.37 1.42
C THR A 84 -10.34 14.82 1.87
N TYR A 85 -9.24 15.46 2.25
CA TYR A 85 -9.32 16.73 2.97
C TYR A 85 -9.54 17.93 2.05
N THR A 86 -9.03 17.89 0.82
CA THR A 86 -9.24 18.99 -0.14
C THR A 86 -10.53 18.80 -0.93
N LEU A 87 -10.73 17.65 -1.57
CA LEU A 87 -11.89 17.47 -2.48
C LEU A 87 -13.18 17.15 -1.71
N VAL A 88 -13.14 16.22 -0.77
CA VAL A 88 -14.36 15.80 -0.07
C VAL A 88 -14.71 16.75 1.08
N VAL A 89 -13.77 17.01 1.99
CA VAL A 89 -14.00 17.90 3.14
C VAL A 89 -13.99 19.37 2.72
N GLY A 90 -12.99 19.80 1.96
CA GLY A 90 -12.80 21.21 1.58
C GLY A 90 -13.81 21.72 0.53
N MET A 91 -14.12 20.91 -0.48
CA MET A 91 -15.05 21.28 -1.57
C MET A 91 -16.46 20.69 -1.40
N HIS A 92 -16.73 19.98 -0.29
CA HIS A 92 -18.01 19.35 0.02
C HIS A 92 -18.53 18.42 -1.10
N LEU A 93 -17.63 17.76 -1.83
CA LEU A 93 -17.97 16.82 -2.89
C LEU A 93 -18.25 15.43 -2.32
N ASN A 94 -19.18 14.70 -2.93
CA ASN A 94 -19.30 13.27 -2.64
C ASN A 94 -18.06 12.53 -3.15
N TRP A 95 -17.65 11.45 -2.48
CA TRP A 95 -16.45 10.69 -2.89
C TRP A 95 -16.53 10.18 -4.33
N GLN A 96 -17.74 9.91 -4.86
CA GLN A 96 -17.96 9.53 -6.26
C GLN A 96 -17.69 10.69 -7.24
N GLN A 97 -17.99 11.93 -6.84
CA GLN A 97 -17.67 13.11 -7.62
C GLN A 97 -16.18 13.42 -7.54
N ALA A 98 -15.59 13.26 -6.36
CA ALA A 98 -14.16 13.44 -6.14
C ALA A 98 -13.32 12.47 -7.00
N ILE A 99 -13.70 11.18 -7.11
CA ILE A 99 -12.98 10.23 -7.99
C ILE A 99 -13.18 10.52 -9.49
N SER A 100 -14.21 11.29 -9.85
CA SER A 100 -14.46 11.65 -11.25
C SER A 100 -13.57 12.81 -11.71
N ILE A 101 -13.05 13.60 -10.76
CA ILE A 101 -12.18 14.76 -11.02
C ILE A 101 -10.70 14.47 -10.77
N SER A 102 -10.38 13.44 -9.98
CA SER A 102 -9.03 13.00 -9.62
C SER A 102 -8.53 11.86 -10.51
#